data_AF-A0A432KHC3-F1
#
_entry.id   AF-A0A432KHC3-F1
#
_cell.length_a   1.000
_cell.length_b   1.000
_cell.length_c   1.000
_cell.angle_alpha   90.00
_cell.angle_beta   90.00
_cell.angle_gamma   90.00
#
_symmetry.space_group_name_H-M   'P 1'
#
loop_
_entity.id
_entity.type
_entity.pdbx_description
1 polymer ?
#
loop_
_entity_poly.entity_id
_entity_poly.type
_entity_poly.pdbx_seq_one_letter_code
_entity_poly.pdbx_strand_id
1 'polypeptide(L)'
;FAFIFIMIMGGILSLIISQKRLAKKEEARAKEQTELAEQQRKLAEEKEKEASEQRERAIESAEIARIQEIRATEQAEIAKKQRIAAEKAEGKASAAAIAAREAEQEALEQKDLAEQEKDRADQLRYLAIANAMAVKSTQLNDPQLQGLMAQQAYEFDKRYNTYEYDPEIYDGLYYALKEFNHPLVNKINGHSKSAKVVLGGSSDDEFFTAGSQGSILKWKKEGNQWMADTIASLRNRRVVKSMIFDQDKNHIYAAGQFITETGESIIEKYDLNTNSRNPEIIEGVKGSFVKMYFAEDKLWILDEGGKSIKSLENGKSRKIFKSDVKINDFAVDQNKPYIWLAADNGDLYRIDKTGENDTVMFQNGKTITAITSKYNFLAIGDVSGGLRLFSDYNFSNSNSLTGHIGGIDELKISNNGAAMLSAAKDKTVRVWNLSEITQAPIVLSDHGDWVWSTDFSANNEWIYSVSEDGMVHVWPYSIDLMGNQLCDELDRNMSTTEWATYVGSDLPYEKTCENLEKLSDAAN
;
A
#
# COMPACT_ATOMS: atom_id res chain seq x y z
N PHE A 1 4.25 -127.61 136.47
CA PHE A 1 5.31 -126.68 136.05
C PHE A 1 5.27 -126.57 134.52
N ALA A 2 4.18 -126.10 133.91
CA ALA A 2 3.48 -124.83 134.08
C ALA A 2 4.18 -123.69 133.29
N PHE A 3 3.70 -123.43 132.08
CA PHE A 3 2.70 -122.38 131.79
C PHE A 3 3.25 -120.96 131.55
N ILE A 4 4.57 -120.70 131.61
CA ILE A 4 5.12 -119.34 131.38
C ILE A 4 5.98 -119.19 130.11
N PHE A 5 6.60 -120.25 129.57
CA PHE A 5 7.45 -120.09 128.37
C PHE A 5 6.65 -119.98 127.04
N ILE A 6 5.35 -120.27 127.06
CA ILE A 6 4.44 -120.20 125.90
C ILE A 6 3.96 -118.76 125.60
N MET A 7 4.18 -117.76 126.48
CA MET A 7 3.68 -116.38 126.25
C MET A 7 4.75 -115.30 125.97
N ILE A 8 6.02 -115.51 126.29
CA ILE A 8 7.01 -114.40 126.22
C ILE A 8 7.71 -114.31 124.85
N MET A 9 7.89 -115.42 124.13
CA MET A 9 8.53 -115.39 122.79
C MET A 9 7.56 -115.03 121.64
N GLY A 10 6.25 -115.15 121.85
CA GLY A 10 5.23 -114.74 120.87
C GLY A 10 5.06 -113.22 120.73
N GLY A 11 5.38 -112.45 121.78
CA GLY A 11 5.24 -110.99 121.79
C GLY A 11 6.39 -110.23 121.10
N ILE A 12 7.62 -110.76 121.18
CA ILE A 12 8.82 -110.07 120.67
C ILE A 12 8.94 -110.17 119.15
N LEU A 13 8.46 -111.27 118.54
CA LEU A 13 8.53 -111.44 117.09
C LEU A 13 7.45 -110.60 116.34
N SER A 14 6.29 -110.36 116.98
CA SER A 14 5.20 -109.57 116.38
C SER A 14 5.52 -108.07 116.29
N LEU A 15 6.29 -107.52 117.24
CA LEU A 15 6.70 -106.11 117.22
C LEU A 15 7.73 -105.81 116.12
N ILE A 16 8.65 -106.75 115.87
CA ILE A 16 9.69 -106.65 114.84
C ILE A 16 9.07 -106.68 113.43
N ILE A 17 7.97 -107.43 113.24
CA ILE A 17 7.25 -107.48 111.97
C ILE A 17 6.45 -106.19 111.72
N SER A 18 5.91 -105.57 112.78
CA SER A 18 5.16 -104.30 112.69
C SER A 18 6.06 -103.09 112.37
N GLN A 19 7.21 -102.94 113.06
CA GLN A 19 8.14 -101.85 112.79
C GLN A 19 8.76 -101.94 111.38
N LYS A 20 9.03 -103.15 110.87
CA LYS A 20 9.49 -103.35 109.49
C LYS A 20 8.45 -102.94 108.43
N ARG A 21 7.15 -102.97 108.73
CA ARG A 21 6.09 -102.52 107.81
C ARG A 21 5.93 -101.00 107.79
N LEU A 22 6.12 -100.32 108.92
CA LEU A 22 5.99 -98.87 109.00
C LEU A 22 7.20 -98.16 108.37
N ALA A 23 8.42 -98.62 108.66
CA ALA A 23 9.64 -98.09 108.04
C ALA A 23 9.62 -98.24 106.50
N LYS A 24 9.12 -99.37 105.98
CA LYS A 24 8.92 -99.56 104.54
C LYS A 24 7.88 -98.62 103.92
N LYS A 25 6.89 -98.17 104.69
CA LYS A 25 5.80 -97.31 104.19
C LYS A 25 6.19 -95.84 104.16
N GLU A 26 6.98 -95.37 105.13
CA GLU A 26 7.57 -94.02 105.08
C GLU A 26 8.70 -93.92 104.06
N GLU A 27 9.51 -94.97 103.91
CA GLU A 27 10.50 -95.04 102.82
C GLU A 27 9.82 -95.01 101.44
N ALA A 28 8.66 -95.65 101.28
CA ALA A 28 7.87 -95.58 100.06
C ALA A 28 7.28 -94.18 99.80
N ARG A 29 6.78 -93.48 100.82
CA ARG A 29 6.27 -92.10 100.67
C ARG A 29 7.37 -91.07 100.44
N ALA A 30 8.52 -91.23 101.10
CA ALA A 30 9.68 -90.38 100.86
C ALA A 30 10.20 -90.56 99.43
N LYS A 31 10.17 -91.81 98.91
CA LYS A 31 10.45 -92.12 97.50
C LYS A 31 9.42 -91.53 96.53
N GLU A 32 8.13 -91.63 96.84
CA GLU A 32 7.06 -91.08 95.98
C GLU A 32 7.06 -89.55 95.95
N GLN A 33 7.35 -88.88 97.07
CA GLN A 33 7.52 -87.42 97.11
C GLN A 33 8.79 -86.95 96.43
N THR A 34 9.89 -87.72 96.52
CA THR A 34 11.10 -87.40 95.75
C THR A 34 10.87 -87.63 94.26
N GLU A 35 10.15 -88.68 93.85
CA GLU A 35 9.73 -88.89 92.46
C GLU A 35 8.83 -87.77 91.95
N LEU A 36 7.85 -87.31 92.73
CA LEU A 36 6.95 -86.22 92.32
C LEU A 36 7.68 -84.87 92.24
N ALA A 37 8.56 -84.58 93.20
CA ALA A 37 9.40 -83.39 93.16
C ALA A 37 10.37 -83.43 91.96
N GLU A 38 10.88 -84.61 91.62
CA GLU A 38 11.74 -84.82 90.45
C GLU A 38 10.95 -84.72 89.13
N GLN A 39 9.71 -85.19 89.09
CA GLN A 39 8.79 -85.00 87.96
C GLN A 39 8.41 -83.52 87.77
N GLN A 40 8.11 -82.80 88.86
CA GLN A 40 7.83 -81.37 88.81
C GLN A 40 9.07 -80.55 88.41
N ARG A 41 10.26 -80.94 88.86
CA ARG A 41 11.51 -80.34 88.43
C ARG A 41 11.73 -80.55 86.92
N LYS A 42 11.50 -81.77 86.43
CA LYS A 42 11.57 -82.08 84.99
C LYS A 42 10.56 -81.28 84.17
N LEU A 43 9.32 -81.15 84.64
CA LEU A 43 8.29 -80.35 83.95
C LEU A 43 8.59 -78.85 83.99
N ALA A 44 9.14 -78.35 85.10
CA ALA A 44 9.59 -76.96 85.21
C ALA A 44 10.78 -76.69 84.29
N GLU A 45 11.75 -77.60 84.23
CA GLU A 45 12.87 -77.58 83.28
C GLU A 45 12.36 -77.63 81.82
N GLU A 46 11.33 -78.43 81.53
CA GLU A 46 10.71 -78.54 80.20
C GLU A 46 9.96 -77.25 79.81
N LYS A 47 9.17 -76.66 80.73
CA LYS A 47 8.50 -75.37 80.49
C LYS A 47 9.47 -74.20 80.39
N GLU A 48 10.54 -74.21 81.16
CA GLU A 48 11.60 -73.20 81.08
C GLU A 48 12.33 -73.32 79.73
N LYS A 49 12.54 -74.54 79.24
CA LYS A 49 13.06 -74.81 77.90
C LYS A 49 12.08 -74.34 76.81
N GLU A 50 10.80 -74.64 76.90
CA GLU A 50 9.78 -74.14 75.96
C GLU A 50 9.66 -72.61 75.98
N ALA A 51 9.69 -71.98 77.16
CA ALA A 51 9.67 -70.53 77.31
C ALA A 51 10.95 -69.88 76.76
N SER A 52 12.11 -70.54 76.93
CA SER A 52 13.37 -70.15 76.32
C SER A 52 13.31 -70.25 74.80
N GLU A 53 12.80 -71.34 74.25
CA GLU A 53 12.61 -71.54 72.81
C GLU A 53 11.61 -70.53 72.23
N GLN A 54 10.51 -70.21 72.93
CA GLN A 54 9.57 -69.16 72.52
C GLN A 54 10.20 -67.77 72.57
N ARG A 55 11.01 -67.47 73.58
CA ARG A 55 11.75 -66.20 73.69
C ARG A 55 12.77 -66.07 72.58
N GLU A 56 13.46 -67.16 72.24
CA GLU A 56 14.41 -67.21 71.12
C GLU A 56 13.70 -66.96 69.79
N ARG A 57 12.55 -67.62 69.55
CA ARG A 57 11.69 -67.34 68.37
C ARG A 57 11.14 -65.91 68.36
N ALA A 58 10.79 -65.35 69.51
CA ALA A 58 10.32 -63.97 69.61
C ALA A 58 11.44 -62.97 69.27
N ILE A 59 12.68 -63.23 69.73
CA ILE A 59 13.87 -62.45 69.37
C ILE A 59 14.16 -62.57 67.87
N GLU A 60 14.12 -63.78 67.31
CA GLU A 60 14.30 -64.01 65.87
C GLU A 60 13.22 -63.29 65.06
N SER A 61 11.96 -63.36 65.48
CA SER A 61 10.85 -62.67 64.82
C SER A 61 10.96 -61.14 64.89
N ALA A 62 11.43 -60.60 66.02
CA ALA A 62 11.66 -59.16 66.19
C ALA A 62 12.84 -58.69 65.32
N GLU A 63 13.89 -59.51 65.17
CA GLU A 63 15.02 -59.23 64.29
C GLU A 63 14.60 -59.27 62.81
N ILE A 64 13.77 -60.24 62.42
CA ILE A 64 13.16 -60.28 61.08
C ILE A 64 12.30 -59.03 60.83
N ALA A 65 11.46 -58.63 61.79
CA ALA A 65 10.63 -57.44 61.68
C ALA A 65 11.47 -56.16 61.54
N ARG A 66 12.58 -56.06 62.28
CA ARG A 66 13.52 -54.95 62.18
C ARG A 66 14.22 -54.90 60.81
N ILE A 67 14.66 -56.05 60.30
CA ILE A 67 15.23 -56.16 58.95
C ILE A 67 14.19 -55.77 57.88
N GLN A 68 12.93 -56.16 58.05
CA GLN A 68 11.84 -55.76 57.17
C GLN A 68 11.56 -54.25 57.23
N GLU A 69 11.61 -53.64 58.41
CA GLU A 69 11.47 -52.18 58.56
C GLU A 69 12.60 -51.43 57.86
N ILE A 70 13.86 -51.86 58.03
CA ILE A 70 15.01 -51.28 57.32
C ILE A 70 14.80 -51.40 55.81
N ARG A 71 14.44 -52.58 55.30
CA ARG A 71 14.14 -52.78 53.87
C ARG A 71 12.99 -51.91 53.38
N ALA A 72 11.94 -51.72 54.18
CA ALA A 72 10.81 -50.85 53.84
C ALA A 72 11.24 -49.37 53.76
N THR A 73 12.11 -48.92 54.67
CA THR A 73 12.67 -47.55 54.60
C THR A 73 13.61 -47.35 53.41
N GLU A 74 14.46 -48.33 53.08
CA GLU A 74 15.29 -48.30 51.88
C GLU A 74 14.44 -48.26 50.61
N GLN A 75 13.38 -49.07 50.53
CA GLN A 75 12.43 -49.05 49.42
C GLN A 75 11.69 -47.71 49.32
N ALA A 76 11.29 -47.10 50.45
CA ALA A 76 10.66 -45.79 50.45
C ALA A 76 11.61 -44.69 49.95
N GLU A 77 12.90 -44.72 50.31
CA GLU A 77 13.91 -43.80 49.79
C GLU A 77 14.20 -44.02 48.29
N ILE A 78 14.24 -45.27 47.84
CA ILE A 78 14.33 -45.60 46.40
C ILE A 78 13.10 -45.05 45.65
N ALA A 79 11.89 -45.28 46.17
CA ALA A 79 10.65 -44.78 45.58
C ALA A 79 10.63 -43.24 45.53
N LYS A 80 11.15 -42.56 46.55
CA LYS A 80 11.28 -41.09 46.58
C LYS A 80 12.27 -40.59 45.52
N LYS A 81 13.43 -41.24 45.37
CA LYS A 81 14.40 -40.92 44.31
C LYS A 81 13.81 -41.14 42.92
N GLN A 82 13.08 -42.24 42.73
CA GLN A 82 12.36 -42.52 41.48
C GLN A 82 11.28 -41.46 41.20
N ARG A 83 10.53 -41.01 42.20
CA ARG A 83 9.54 -39.93 42.06
C ARG A 83 10.17 -38.62 41.60
N ILE A 84 11.26 -38.18 42.25
CA ILE A 84 11.97 -36.95 41.86
C ILE A 84 12.55 -37.08 40.43
N ALA A 85 13.07 -38.26 40.08
CA ALA A 85 13.54 -38.52 38.73
C ALA A 85 12.40 -38.47 37.69
N ALA A 86 11.23 -39.01 38.03
CA ALA A 86 10.03 -38.95 37.20
C ALA A 86 9.51 -37.50 37.03
N GLU A 87 9.41 -36.72 38.11
CA GLU A 87 9.04 -35.30 38.07
C GLU A 87 10.01 -34.49 37.20
N LYS A 88 11.33 -34.75 37.30
CA LYS A 88 12.34 -34.09 36.45
C LYS A 88 12.22 -34.50 34.98
N ALA A 89 11.90 -35.77 34.71
CA ALA A 89 11.67 -36.25 33.35
C ALA A 89 10.39 -35.64 32.75
N GLU A 90 9.32 -35.53 33.54
CA GLU A 90 8.07 -34.86 33.17
C GLU A 90 8.30 -33.38 32.87
N GLY A 91 9.03 -32.66 33.73
CA GLY A 91 9.38 -31.26 33.49
C GLY A 91 10.19 -31.05 32.19
N LYS A 92 11.13 -31.96 31.90
CA LYS A 92 11.87 -31.95 30.62
C LYS A 92 10.96 -32.25 29.43
N ALA A 93 10.07 -33.22 29.55
CA ALA A 93 9.11 -33.56 28.49
C ALA A 93 8.13 -32.40 28.23
N SER A 94 7.66 -31.72 29.28
CA SER A 94 6.80 -30.55 29.17
C SER A 94 7.53 -29.38 28.50
N ALA A 95 8.79 -29.11 28.88
CA ALA A 95 9.60 -28.06 28.25
C ALA A 95 9.86 -28.37 26.77
N ALA A 96 10.18 -29.63 26.45
CA ALA A 96 10.34 -30.07 25.06
C ALA A 96 9.03 -29.96 24.26
N ALA A 97 7.88 -30.25 24.87
CA ALA A 97 6.58 -30.10 24.23
C ALA A 97 6.21 -28.63 23.97
N ILE A 98 6.57 -27.72 24.88
CA ILE A 98 6.39 -26.27 24.68
C ILE A 98 7.28 -25.80 23.52
N ALA A 99 8.57 -26.13 23.55
CA ALA A 99 9.50 -25.76 22.48
C ALA A 99 9.09 -26.34 21.11
N ALA A 100 8.54 -27.56 21.07
CA ALA A 100 8.02 -28.16 19.84
C ALA A 100 6.81 -27.40 19.28
N ARG A 101 5.90 -26.91 20.14
CA ARG A 101 4.76 -26.09 19.72
C ARG A 101 5.20 -24.71 19.23
N GLU A 102 6.17 -24.09 19.91
CA GLU A 102 6.74 -22.81 19.47
C GLU A 102 7.40 -22.96 18.09
N ALA A 103 8.20 -24.01 17.90
CA ALA A 103 8.81 -24.31 16.60
C ALA A 103 7.77 -24.64 15.51
N GLU A 104 6.67 -25.31 15.86
CA GLU A 104 5.54 -25.56 14.94
C GLU A 104 4.85 -24.26 14.53
N GLN A 105 4.63 -23.33 15.47
CA GLN A 105 4.05 -22.03 15.18
C GLN A 105 4.98 -21.19 14.29
N GLU A 106 6.27 -21.13 14.60
CA GLU A 106 7.26 -20.43 13.77
C GLU A 106 7.33 -21.02 12.36
N ALA A 107 7.24 -22.34 12.22
CA ALA A 107 7.20 -23.01 10.91
C ALA A 107 5.93 -22.66 10.13
N LEU A 108 4.79 -22.49 10.79
CA LEU A 108 3.54 -22.06 10.16
C LEU A 108 3.63 -20.60 9.69
N GLU A 109 4.14 -19.69 10.53
CA GLU A 109 4.35 -18.29 10.17
C GLU A 109 5.33 -18.14 8.98
N GLN A 110 6.41 -18.93 8.96
CA GLN A 110 7.34 -18.96 7.83
C GLN A 110 6.70 -19.49 6.55
N LYS A 111 5.83 -20.49 6.67
CA LYS A 111 5.08 -21.03 5.52
C LYS A 111 4.15 -19.97 4.95
N ASP A 112 3.39 -19.27 5.80
CA ASP A 112 2.45 -18.22 5.37
C ASP A 112 3.20 -17.06 4.69
N LEU A 113 4.36 -16.66 5.24
CA LEU A 113 5.22 -15.65 4.61
C LEU A 113 5.75 -16.12 3.25
N ALA A 114 6.19 -17.39 3.15
CA ALA A 114 6.67 -17.95 1.88
C ALA A 114 5.56 -18.00 0.82
N GLU A 115 4.31 -18.24 1.22
CA GLU A 115 3.15 -18.24 0.32
C GLU A 115 2.83 -16.81 -0.15
N GLN A 116 2.86 -15.81 0.75
CA GLN A 116 2.69 -14.40 0.38
C GLN A 116 3.80 -13.89 -0.55
N GLU A 117 5.06 -14.22 -0.28
CA GLU A 117 6.18 -13.82 -1.14
C GLU A 117 6.13 -14.52 -2.51
N LYS A 118 5.62 -15.75 -2.56
CA LYS A 118 5.35 -16.42 -3.83
C LYS A 118 4.24 -15.71 -4.62
N ASP A 119 3.12 -15.39 -3.99
CA ASP A 119 2.02 -14.67 -4.64
C ASP A 119 2.47 -13.30 -5.14
N ARG A 120 3.31 -12.59 -4.35
CA ARG A 120 3.93 -11.34 -4.75
C ARG A 120 4.89 -11.50 -5.93
N ALA A 121 5.70 -12.55 -5.94
CA ALA A 121 6.59 -12.85 -7.06
C ALA A 121 5.80 -13.15 -8.35
N ASP A 122 4.69 -13.89 -8.23
CA ASP A 122 3.79 -14.15 -9.35
C ASP A 122 3.14 -12.85 -9.84
N GLN A 123 2.64 -11.99 -8.95
CA GLN A 123 2.10 -10.67 -9.30
C GLN A 123 3.11 -9.81 -10.07
N LEU A 124 4.34 -9.67 -9.55
CA LEU A 124 5.41 -8.90 -10.20
C LEU A 124 5.80 -9.49 -11.56
N ARG A 125 5.76 -10.83 -11.69
CA ARG A 125 6.01 -11.51 -12.95
C ARG A 125 4.95 -11.16 -13.99
N TYR A 126 3.67 -11.18 -13.64
CA TYR A 126 2.59 -10.81 -14.58
C TYR A 126 2.69 -9.35 -15.00
N LEU A 127 2.99 -8.43 -14.08
CA LEU A 127 3.21 -7.01 -14.40
C LEU A 127 4.40 -6.80 -15.33
N ALA A 128 5.51 -7.50 -15.09
CA ALA A 128 6.67 -7.43 -15.99
C ALA A 128 6.33 -7.96 -17.41
N ILE A 129 5.51 -9.01 -17.50
CA ILE A 129 5.01 -9.53 -18.79
C ILE A 129 4.07 -8.50 -19.44
N ALA A 130 3.17 -7.88 -18.68
CA ALA A 130 2.26 -6.84 -19.17
C ALA A 130 3.03 -5.67 -19.80
N ASN A 131 4.00 -5.09 -19.08
CA ASN A 131 4.76 -3.95 -19.59
C ASN A 131 5.62 -4.36 -20.81
N ALA A 132 6.18 -5.58 -20.82
CA ALA A 132 6.88 -6.09 -21.98
C ALA A 132 5.97 -6.28 -23.21
N MET A 133 4.73 -6.76 -23.01
CA MET A 133 3.74 -6.88 -24.07
C MET A 133 3.32 -5.50 -24.60
N ALA A 134 3.03 -4.55 -23.72
CA ALA A 134 2.63 -3.21 -24.12
C ALA A 134 3.73 -2.49 -24.93
N VAL A 135 4.99 -2.53 -24.46
CA VAL A 135 6.13 -1.98 -25.21
C VAL A 135 6.29 -2.66 -26.57
N LYS A 136 6.25 -4.00 -26.62
CA LYS A 136 6.37 -4.73 -27.89
C LYS A 136 5.23 -4.47 -28.85
N SER A 137 4.01 -4.24 -28.35
CA SER A 137 2.85 -3.96 -29.19
C SER A 137 3.09 -2.76 -30.11
N THR A 138 3.72 -1.70 -29.58
CA THR A 138 4.04 -0.46 -30.33
C THR A 138 5.07 -0.66 -31.45
N GLN A 139 5.72 -1.82 -31.52
CA GLN A 139 6.76 -2.15 -32.49
C GLN A 139 6.26 -3.11 -33.59
N LEU A 140 5.01 -3.55 -33.50
CA LEU A 140 4.40 -4.44 -34.48
C LEU A 140 3.85 -3.65 -35.66
N ASN A 141 3.78 -4.33 -36.81
CA ASN A 141 3.18 -3.77 -38.04
C ASN A 141 1.80 -4.38 -38.34
N ASP A 142 1.36 -5.37 -37.58
CA ASP A 142 0.02 -5.98 -37.71
C ASP A 142 -0.91 -5.32 -36.68
N PRO A 143 -1.88 -4.47 -37.10
CA PRO A 143 -2.78 -3.77 -36.19
C PRO A 143 -3.59 -4.71 -35.28
N GLN A 144 -4.00 -5.88 -35.79
CA GLN A 144 -4.78 -6.83 -34.99
C GLN A 144 -3.93 -7.43 -33.87
N LEU A 145 -2.72 -7.89 -34.20
CA LEU A 145 -1.81 -8.44 -33.19
C LEU A 145 -1.30 -7.36 -32.21
N GLN A 146 -1.05 -6.15 -32.70
CA GLN A 146 -0.71 -4.99 -31.86
C GLN A 146 -1.83 -4.72 -30.84
N GLY A 147 -3.08 -4.59 -31.29
CA GLY A 147 -4.20 -4.35 -30.40
C GLY A 147 -4.44 -5.49 -29.42
N LEU A 148 -4.30 -6.76 -29.86
CA LEU A 148 -4.37 -7.91 -28.96
C LEU A 148 -3.29 -7.89 -27.89
N MET A 149 -2.04 -7.57 -28.24
CA MET A 149 -0.95 -7.50 -27.26
C MET A 149 -1.15 -6.36 -26.27
N ALA A 150 -1.58 -5.19 -26.74
CA ALA A 150 -1.91 -4.05 -25.90
C ALA A 150 -3.08 -4.35 -24.95
N GLN A 151 -4.14 -4.97 -25.46
CA GLN A 151 -5.29 -5.37 -24.65
C GLN A 151 -4.91 -6.43 -23.61
N GLN A 152 -4.13 -7.46 -23.99
CA GLN A 152 -3.72 -8.49 -23.04
C GLN A 152 -2.80 -7.94 -21.94
N ALA A 153 -1.96 -6.97 -22.28
CA ALA A 153 -1.18 -6.22 -21.30
C ALA A 153 -2.08 -5.48 -20.32
N TYR A 154 -3.10 -4.77 -20.81
CA TYR A 154 -4.10 -4.12 -19.97
C TYR A 154 -4.85 -5.10 -19.06
N GLU A 155 -5.26 -6.28 -19.54
CA GLU A 155 -5.96 -7.25 -18.69
C GLU A 155 -5.07 -7.79 -17.56
N PHE A 156 -3.77 -7.98 -17.81
CA PHE A 156 -2.82 -8.35 -16.75
C PHE A 156 -2.57 -7.20 -15.79
N ASP A 157 -2.37 -5.99 -16.30
CA ASP A 157 -2.22 -4.80 -15.49
C ASP A 157 -3.43 -4.59 -14.58
N LYS A 158 -4.65 -4.59 -15.12
CA LYS A 158 -5.89 -4.47 -14.35
C LYS A 158 -6.06 -5.52 -13.26
N ARG A 159 -5.58 -6.75 -13.50
CA ARG A 159 -5.71 -7.88 -12.55
C ARG A 159 -4.68 -7.81 -11.42
N TYR A 160 -3.47 -7.37 -11.72
CA TYR A 160 -2.31 -7.50 -10.83
C TYR A 160 -1.74 -6.16 -10.36
N ASN A 161 -2.06 -5.06 -11.02
CA ASN A 161 -1.58 -3.75 -10.65
C ASN A 161 -2.55 -3.13 -9.65
N THR A 162 -1.98 -2.50 -8.62
CA THR A 162 -2.74 -1.73 -7.64
C THR A 162 -2.81 -0.25 -7.98
N TYR A 163 -2.10 0.18 -9.03
CA TYR A 163 -2.04 1.55 -9.50
C TYR A 163 -2.88 1.71 -10.76
N GLU A 164 -3.69 2.77 -10.82
CA GLU A 164 -4.55 3.07 -11.98
C GLU A 164 -3.78 3.62 -13.19
N TYR A 165 -2.45 3.65 -13.12
CA TYR A 165 -1.60 4.42 -14.01
C TYR A 165 -0.28 3.71 -14.28
N ASP A 166 -0.11 3.22 -15.50
CA ASP A 166 1.15 2.65 -16.01
C ASP A 166 1.44 3.25 -17.41
N PRO A 167 2.59 3.94 -17.60
CA PRO A 167 2.91 4.59 -18.86
C PRO A 167 3.07 3.62 -20.04
N GLU A 168 3.64 2.44 -19.80
CA GLU A 168 3.83 1.44 -20.85
C GLU A 168 2.48 0.88 -21.32
N ILE A 169 1.58 0.57 -20.39
CA ILE A 169 0.22 0.11 -20.71
C ILE A 169 -0.54 1.19 -21.47
N TYR A 170 -0.46 2.45 -21.02
CA TYR A 170 -1.07 3.58 -21.71
C TYR A 170 -0.59 3.69 -23.15
N ASP A 171 0.73 3.68 -23.39
CA ASP A 171 1.30 3.82 -24.73
C ASP A 171 0.87 2.65 -25.63
N GLY A 172 0.88 1.42 -25.12
CA GLY A 172 0.41 0.24 -25.86
C GLY A 172 -1.02 0.40 -26.37
N LEU A 173 -1.95 0.76 -25.47
CA LEU A 173 -3.36 0.98 -25.82
C LEU A 173 -3.54 2.19 -26.75
N TYR A 174 -2.88 3.31 -26.45
CA TYR A 174 -2.99 4.54 -27.22
C TYR A 174 -2.56 4.34 -28.67
N TYR A 175 -1.37 3.75 -28.88
CA TYR A 175 -0.86 3.52 -30.23
C TYR A 175 -1.64 2.43 -30.97
N ALA A 176 -2.16 1.41 -30.28
CA ALA A 176 -3.08 0.45 -30.90
C ALA A 176 -4.35 1.13 -31.43
N LEU A 177 -5.04 1.91 -30.59
CA LEU A 177 -6.24 2.67 -31.00
C LEU A 177 -5.94 3.66 -32.14
N LYS A 178 -4.76 4.26 -32.13
CA LYS A 178 -4.32 5.18 -33.19
C LYS A 178 -4.19 4.49 -34.55
N GLU A 179 -3.68 3.26 -34.61
CA GLU A 179 -3.61 2.48 -35.86
C GLU A 179 -4.99 2.19 -36.46
N PHE A 180 -6.01 2.02 -35.61
CA PHE A 180 -7.40 1.88 -36.04
C PHE A 180 -8.08 3.21 -36.40
N ASN A 181 -7.38 4.35 -36.30
CA ASN A 181 -7.95 5.70 -36.42
C ASN A 181 -9.13 5.90 -35.45
N HIS A 182 -9.03 5.32 -34.26
CA HIS A 182 -10.12 5.30 -33.30
C HIS A 182 -10.46 6.73 -32.83
N PRO A 183 -11.75 7.09 -32.69
CA PRO A 183 -12.17 8.44 -32.30
C PRO A 183 -11.81 8.87 -30.88
N LEU A 184 -11.14 8.03 -30.09
CA LEU A 184 -10.56 8.45 -28.80
C LEU A 184 -9.30 9.31 -29.02
N VAL A 185 -8.59 9.07 -30.13
CA VAL A 185 -7.30 9.67 -30.43
C VAL A 185 -7.50 10.83 -31.40
N ASN A 186 -7.85 12.01 -30.89
CA ASN A 186 -8.26 13.13 -31.73
C ASN A 186 -7.19 14.19 -31.88
N LYS A 187 -6.94 14.54 -33.13
CA LYS A 187 -6.23 15.75 -33.54
C LYS A 187 -7.18 16.62 -34.35
N ILE A 188 -7.52 17.80 -33.82
CA ILE A 188 -8.60 18.63 -34.34
C ILE A 188 -8.05 19.98 -34.84
N ASN A 189 -8.53 20.39 -36.02
CA ASN A 189 -8.23 21.70 -36.59
C ASN A 189 -9.20 22.74 -36.02
N GLY A 190 -8.66 23.70 -35.26
CA GLY A 190 -9.45 24.79 -34.69
C GLY A 190 -8.94 26.17 -35.05
N HIS A 191 -7.62 26.32 -35.13
CA HIS A 191 -6.99 27.62 -35.26
C HIS A 191 -6.13 27.69 -36.52
N SER A 192 -6.31 28.77 -37.28
CA SER A 192 -5.49 29.15 -38.45
C SER A 192 -4.11 29.71 -38.08
N LYS A 193 -3.88 29.93 -36.78
CA LYS A 193 -2.63 30.41 -36.18
C LYS A 193 -2.41 29.66 -34.86
N SER A 194 -1.25 29.87 -34.24
CA SER A 194 -0.92 29.39 -32.90
C SER A 194 -2.10 29.42 -31.92
N ALA A 195 -2.44 28.25 -31.40
CA ALA A 195 -3.41 28.05 -30.33
C ALA A 195 -2.65 28.08 -29.00
N LYS A 196 -3.00 29.02 -28.13
CA LYS A 196 -2.14 29.38 -26.97
C LYS A 196 -2.73 29.03 -25.62
N VAL A 197 -4.05 28.88 -25.55
CA VAL A 197 -4.75 28.62 -24.30
C VAL A 197 -5.79 27.54 -24.54
N VAL A 198 -5.82 26.57 -23.65
CA VAL A 198 -6.91 25.61 -23.51
C VAL A 198 -7.43 25.67 -22.08
N LEU A 199 -8.74 25.47 -21.92
CA LEU A 199 -9.43 25.51 -20.64
C LEU A 199 -10.52 24.43 -20.65
N GLY A 200 -10.40 23.45 -19.76
CA GLY A 200 -11.40 22.39 -19.58
C GLY A 200 -12.72 22.97 -19.09
N GLY A 201 -13.84 22.54 -19.66
CA GLY A 201 -15.15 23.16 -19.44
C GLY A 201 -15.77 22.90 -18.06
N SER A 202 -17.05 23.27 -17.96
CA SER A 202 -17.88 23.01 -16.77
C SER A 202 -18.49 21.61 -16.79
N SER A 203 -18.62 21.02 -17.98
CA SER A 203 -19.08 19.64 -18.19
C SER A 203 -17.95 18.78 -18.76
N ASP A 204 -18.13 17.46 -18.69
CA ASP A 204 -17.13 16.47 -19.07
C ASP A 204 -16.77 16.47 -20.56
N ASP A 205 -17.74 16.82 -21.41
CA ASP A 205 -17.63 16.78 -22.87
C ASP A 205 -17.48 18.19 -23.50
N GLU A 206 -16.89 19.12 -22.77
CA GLU A 206 -16.77 20.51 -23.20
C GLU A 206 -15.41 21.11 -22.83
N PHE A 207 -14.82 21.89 -23.74
CA PHE A 207 -13.63 22.67 -23.44
C PHE A 207 -13.53 23.91 -24.34
N PHE A 208 -12.61 24.81 -24.01
CA PHE A 208 -12.45 26.08 -24.70
C PHE A 208 -11.02 26.26 -25.16
N THR A 209 -10.84 26.89 -26.32
CA THR A 209 -9.51 27.20 -26.85
C THR A 209 -9.46 28.60 -27.44
N ALA A 210 -8.29 29.22 -27.34
CA ALA A 210 -8.03 30.52 -27.95
C ALA A 210 -6.55 30.66 -28.30
N GLY A 211 -6.23 31.67 -29.10
CA GLY A 211 -4.84 31.90 -29.49
C GLY A 211 -4.60 33.19 -30.26
N SER A 212 -3.61 33.14 -31.15
CA SER A 212 -3.12 34.28 -31.92
C SER A 212 -4.08 34.80 -32.99
N GLN A 213 -5.10 34.01 -33.36
CA GLN A 213 -6.17 34.47 -34.24
C GLN A 213 -7.21 35.34 -33.52
N GLY A 214 -7.22 35.31 -32.19
CA GLY A 214 -8.13 36.11 -31.38
C GLY A 214 -9.52 35.52 -31.20
N SER A 215 -9.93 34.50 -31.95
CA SER A 215 -11.20 33.83 -31.65
C SER A 215 -11.10 32.97 -30.38
N ILE A 216 -12.19 32.91 -29.64
CA ILE A 216 -12.41 31.90 -28.61
C ILE A 216 -13.41 30.89 -29.17
N LEU A 217 -12.99 29.62 -29.17
CA LEU A 217 -13.79 28.50 -29.62
C LEU A 217 -14.21 27.67 -28.42
N LYS A 218 -15.47 27.24 -28.44
CA LYS A 218 -16.06 26.29 -27.52
C LYS A 218 -16.21 24.97 -28.25
N TRP A 219 -15.65 23.92 -27.70
CA TRP A 219 -15.71 22.57 -28.24
C TRP A 219 -16.69 21.75 -27.44
N LYS A 220 -17.55 21.01 -28.12
CA LYS A 220 -18.45 20.03 -27.52
C LYS A 220 -18.33 18.69 -28.22
N LYS A 221 -18.41 17.62 -27.44
CA LYS A 221 -18.44 16.27 -28.00
C LYS A 221 -19.85 15.95 -28.50
N GLU A 222 -19.95 15.57 -29.76
CA GLU A 222 -21.18 15.07 -30.39
C GLU A 222 -20.91 13.66 -30.93
N GLY A 223 -21.36 12.64 -30.18
CA GLY A 223 -20.97 11.26 -30.43
C GLY A 223 -19.45 11.08 -30.26
N ASN A 224 -18.78 10.78 -31.37
CA ASN A 224 -17.34 10.52 -31.42
C ASN A 224 -16.53 11.70 -31.99
N GLN A 225 -17.17 12.84 -32.26
CA GLN A 225 -16.51 14.00 -32.85
C GLN A 225 -16.60 15.23 -31.94
N TRP A 226 -15.62 16.13 -32.09
CA TRP A 226 -15.58 17.40 -31.38
C TRP A 226 -15.99 18.53 -32.31
N MET A 227 -17.08 19.21 -31.98
CA MET A 227 -17.66 20.30 -32.76
C MET A 227 -17.31 21.64 -32.14
N ALA A 228 -16.85 22.59 -32.95
CA ALA A 228 -16.43 23.91 -32.52
C ALA A 228 -17.51 24.98 -32.79
N ASP A 229 -17.93 25.67 -31.75
CA ASP A 229 -18.73 26.89 -31.81
C ASP A 229 -17.86 28.10 -31.50
N THR A 230 -17.96 29.15 -32.32
CA THR A 230 -17.27 30.42 -32.03
C THR A 230 -18.07 31.24 -31.03
N ILE A 231 -17.55 31.37 -29.81
CA ILE A 231 -18.19 32.19 -28.77
C ILE A 231 -17.77 33.66 -28.88
N ALA A 232 -16.54 33.92 -29.31
CA ALA A 232 -16.03 35.25 -29.54
C ALA A 232 -15.14 35.25 -30.77
N SER A 233 -15.36 36.19 -31.69
CA SER A 233 -14.46 36.49 -32.78
C SER A 233 -13.89 37.88 -32.55
N LEU A 234 -12.76 37.96 -31.85
CA LEU A 234 -12.13 39.23 -31.56
C LEU A 234 -11.66 39.89 -32.87
N ARG A 235 -11.82 41.22 -32.96
CA ARG A 235 -11.36 41.99 -34.12
C ARG A 235 -9.86 41.77 -34.32
N ASN A 236 -9.42 41.74 -35.59
CA ASN A 236 -8.03 41.56 -36.00
C ASN A 236 -7.06 42.33 -35.08
N ARG A 237 -6.06 41.64 -34.52
CA ARG A 237 -4.93 42.10 -33.65
C ARG A 237 -4.98 41.73 -32.16
N ARG A 238 -5.96 40.95 -31.68
CA ARG A 238 -5.98 40.49 -30.28
C ARG A 238 -5.45 39.06 -30.14
N VAL A 239 -4.31 38.90 -29.46
CA VAL A 239 -3.77 37.57 -29.11
C VAL A 239 -4.25 37.20 -27.71
N VAL A 240 -4.99 36.11 -27.57
CA VAL A 240 -5.41 35.60 -26.26
C VAL A 240 -4.23 34.84 -25.63
N LYS A 241 -3.86 35.22 -24.39
CA LYS A 241 -2.75 34.62 -23.64
C LYS A 241 -3.18 33.92 -22.36
N SER A 242 -4.35 34.29 -21.81
CA SER A 242 -4.91 33.64 -20.63
C SER A 242 -6.42 33.63 -20.71
N MET A 243 -7.01 32.50 -20.33
CA MET A 243 -8.44 32.32 -20.16
C MET A 243 -8.69 31.57 -18.86
N ILE A 244 -9.67 32.02 -18.08
CA ILE A 244 -10.09 31.35 -16.84
C ILE A 244 -11.59 31.51 -16.63
N PHE A 245 -12.16 30.66 -15.79
CA PHE A 245 -13.53 30.80 -15.29
C PHE A 245 -13.61 31.62 -14.01
N ASP A 246 -14.80 32.13 -13.70
CA ASP A 246 -15.20 32.43 -12.33
C ASP A 246 -15.48 31.13 -11.54
N GLN A 247 -15.78 31.27 -10.25
CA GLN A 247 -16.05 30.16 -9.35
C GLN A 247 -17.21 29.27 -9.83
N ASP A 248 -18.31 29.87 -10.32
CA ASP A 248 -19.49 29.13 -10.79
C ASP A 248 -19.35 28.64 -12.24
N LYS A 249 -18.23 28.98 -12.91
CA LYS A 249 -17.97 28.73 -14.33
C LYS A 249 -19.09 29.20 -15.28
N ASN A 250 -19.74 30.30 -14.91
CA ASN A 250 -20.76 30.97 -15.72
C ASN A 250 -20.14 32.00 -16.66
N HIS A 251 -18.94 32.49 -16.33
CA HIS A 251 -18.26 33.50 -17.12
C HIS A 251 -16.84 33.06 -17.49
N ILE A 252 -16.42 33.39 -18.70
CA ILE A 252 -15.01 33.29 -19.13
C ILE A 252 -14.39 34.67 -19.13
N TYR A 253 -13.26 34.80 -18.45
CA TYR A 253 -12.37 35.95 -18.57
C TYR A 253 -11.29 35.62 -19.58
N ALA A 254 -11.09 36.48 -20.58
CA ALA A 254 -10.05 36.35 -21.57
C ALA A 254 -9.21 37.63 -21.64
N ALA A 255 -7.89 37.47 -21.69
CA ALA A 255 -6.98 38.59 -21.91
C ALA A 255 -5.67 38.16 -22.59
N GLY A 256 -4.91 39.15 -23.01
CA GLY A 256 -3.62 38.96 -23.66
C GLY A 256 -3.13 40.27 -24.25
N GLN A 257 -2.78 40.28 -25.54
CA GLN A 257 -2.40 41.51 -26.24
C GLN A 257 -3.64 42.28 -26.71
N PHE A 258 -4.47 42.71 -25.77
CA PHE A 258 -5.68 43.47 -26.02
C PHE A 258 -5.39 44.95 -25.78
N ILE A 259 -4.54 45.53 -26.63
CA ILE A 259 -4.00 46.88 -26.43
C ILE A 259 -4.99 47.91 -26.98
N THR A 260 -5.42 48.84 -26.15
CA THR A 260 -6.24 50.00 -26.54
C THR A 260 -5.39 51.04 -27.29
N GLU A 261 -6.03 52.04 -27.90
CA GLU A 261 -5.31 53.16 -28.51
C GLU A 261 -4.44 53.93 -27.50
N THR A 262 -4.78 53.88 -26.21
CA THR A 262 -4.02 54.48 -25.10
C THR A 262 -2.83 53.64 -24.64
N GLY A 263 -2.66 52.42 -25.18
CA GLY A 263 -1.57 51.51 -24.82
C GLY A 263 -1.83 50.66 -23.57
N GLU A 264 -3.05 50.67 -23.03
CA GLU A 264 -3.46 49.86 -21.89
C GLU A 264 -3.99 48.50 -22.36
N SER A 265 -3.80 47.46 -21.54
CA SER A 265 -4.42 46.16 -21.79
C SER A 265 -5.84 46.16 -21.20
N ILE A 266 -6.75 45.38 -21.79
CA ILE A 266 -8.08 45.13 -21.23
C ILE A 266 -8.32 43.65 -21.00
N ILE A 267 -9.25 43.33 -20.12
CA ILE A 267 -9.78 41.99 -19.91
C ILE A 267 -11.21 41.98 -20.43
N GLU A 268 -11.59 40.91 -21.11
CA GLU A 268 -12.96 40.71 -21.58
C GLU A 268 -13.61 39.59 -20.80
N LYS A 269 -14.82 39.85 -20.30
CA LYS A 269 -15.63 38.88 -19.59
C LYS A 269 -16.85 38.51 -20.43
N TYR A 270 -16.98 37.23 -20.73
CA TYR A 270 -18.05 36.65 -21.53
C TYR A 270 -19.01 35.86 -20.63
N ASP A 271 -20.30 36.11 -20.74
CA ASP A 271 -21.36 35.35 -20.07
C ASP A 271 -21.77 34.15 -20.95
N LEU A 272 -21.55 32.94 -20.44
CA LEU A 272 -21.80 31.69 -21.15
C LEU A 272 -23.28 31.28 -21.15
N ASN A 273 -24.09 31.85 -20.27
CA ASN A 273 -25.53 31.61 -20.20
C ASN A 273 -26.30 32.44 -21.22
N THR A 274 -25.66 33.48 -21.76
CA THR A 274 -26.24 34.31 -22.82
C THR A 274 -25.64 33.93 -24.16
N ASN A 275 -26.44 33.99 -25.22
CA ASN A 275 -25.92 33.96 -26.59
C ASN A 275 -25.23 35.29 -26.98
N SER A 276 -24.89 36.15 -26.02
CA SER A 276 -24.23 37.43 -26.27
C SER A 276 -22.77 37.20 -26.62
N ARG A 277 -22.40 37.57 -27.84
CA ARG A 277 -20.99 37.61 -28.28
C ARG A 277 -20.26 38.87 -27.84
N ASN A 278 -20.94 39.78 -27.12
CA ASN A 278 -20.36 41.03 -26.64
C ASN A 278 -19.86 40.85 -25.21
N PRO A 279 -18.58 41.08 -24.93
CA PRO A 279 -18.03 40.99 -23.59
C PRO A 279 -18.33 42.25 -22.76
N GLU A 280 -18.36 42.07 -21.44
CA GLU A 280 -18.12 43.14 -20.48
C GLU A 280 -16.62 43.47 -20.49
N ILE A 281 -16.28 44.75 -20.68
CA ILE A 281 -14.88 45.21 -20.71
C ILE A 281 -14.45 45.60 -19.30
N ILE A 282 -13.36 45.00 -18.85
CA ILE A 282 -12.71 45.31 -17.58
C ILE A 282 -11.41 46.06 -17.87
N GLU A 283 -11.39 47.32 -17.48
CA GLU A 283 -10.25 48.23 -17.62
C GLU A 283 -9.36 48.24 -16.36
N GLY A 284 -8.24 48.96 -16.39
CA GLY A 284 -7.34 49.13 -15.24
C GLY A 284 -6.13 48.20 -15.21
N VAL A 285 -5.95 47.36 -16.24
CA VAL A 285 -4.70 46.62 -16.48
C VAL A 285 -3.67 47.57 -17.08
N LYS A 286 -2.57 47.79 -16.36
CA LYS A 286 -1.54 48.74 -16.77
C LYS A 286 -0.46 48.04 -17.60
N GLY A 287 -0.10 48.64 -18.73
CA GLY A 287 0.92 48.10 -19.62
C GLY A 287 0.54 46.72 -20.17
N SER A 288 1.54 45.85 -20.32
CA SER A 288 1.34 44.51 -20.89
C SER A 288 0.77 43.52 -19.86
N PHE A 289 -0.34 42.88 -20.21
CA PHE A 289 -0.87 41.71 -19.51
C PHE A 289 0.09 40.50 -19.61
N VAL A 290 0.15 39.69 -18.54
CA VAL A 290 0.89 38.42 -18.50
C VAL A 290 -0.03 37.23 -18.26
N LYS A 291 -0.64 37.13 -17.07
CA LYS A 291 -1.46 35.97 -16.64
C LYS A 291 -2.57 36.43 -15.68
N MET A 292 -3.64 35.65 -15.59
CA MET A 292 -4.72 35.83 -14.62
C MET A 292 -5.01 34.53 -13.86
N TYR A 293 -5.53 34.68 -12.65
CA TYR A 293 -5.95 33.58 -11.79
C TYR A 293 -7.23 33.98 -11.04
N PHE A 294 -8.19 33.07 -10.90
CA PHE A 294 -9.42 33.33 -10.15
C PHE A 294 -9.39 32.51 -8.86
N ALA A 295 -9.53 33.20 -7.73
CA ALA A 295 -9.58 32.57 -6.41
C ALA A 295 -10.28 33.50 -5.42
N GLU A 296 -11.05 32.92 -4.50
CA GLU A 296 -11.71 33.66 -3.41
C GLU A 296 -12.63 34.79 -3.93
N ASP A 297 -13.41 34.52 -4.97
CA ASP A 297 -14.26 35.49 -5.68
C ASP A 297 -13.51 36.73 -6.22
N LYS A 298 -12.19 36.61 -6.40
CA LYS A 298 -11.32 37.69 -6.89
C LYS A 298 -10.58 37.24 -8.14
N LEU A 299 -10.50 38.19 -9.08
CA LEU A 299 -9.63 38.06 -10.23
C LEU A 299 -8.26 38.63 -9.88
N TRP A 300 -7.25 37.77 -9.80
CA TRP A 300 -5.85 38.13 -9.62
C TRP A 300 -5.19 38.30 -10.98
N ILE A 301 -4.40 39.36 -11.13
CA ILE A 301 -3.87 39.79 -12.41
C ILE A 301 -2.38 40.09 -12.24
N LEU A 302 -1.55 39.47 -13.10
CA LEU A 302 -0.15 39.83 -13.29
C LEU A 302 -0.04 40.73 -14.53
N ASP A 303 0.31 42.00 -14.30
CA ASP A 303 0.41 43.03 -15.33
C ASP A 303 1.73 43.82 -15.27
N GLU A 304 1.79 44.97 -15.95
CA GLU A 304 2.99 45.80 -16.10
C GLU A 304 4.19 44.98 -16.63
N GLY A 305 3.92 44.01 -17.52
CA GLY A 305 4.94 43.12 -18.08
C GLY A 305 5.56 42.14 -17.07
N GLY A 306 4.84 41.83 -15.99
CA GLY A 306 5.29 40.92 -14.95
C GLY A 306 5.82 41.62 -13.70
N LYS A 307 5.55 42.92 -13.54
CA LYS A 307 6.10 43.74 -12.44
C LYS A 307 5.09 44.08 -11.36
N SER A 308 3.82 43.74 -11.55
CA SER A 308 2.79 44.02 -10.54
C SER A 308 1.72 42.94 -10.47
N ILE A 309 1.35 42.57 -9.24
CA ILE A 309 0.16 41.76 -8.95
C ILE A 309 -0.94 42.68 -8.45
N LYS A 310 -2.14 42.52 -9.02
CA LYS A 310 -3.36 43.21 -8.62
C LYS A 310 -4.46 42.20 -8.30
N SER A 311 -5.37 42.59 -7.43
CA SER A 311 -6.67 41.94 -7.27
C SER A 311 -7.76 42.84 -7.83
N LEU A 312 -8.78 42.23 -8.42
CA LEU A 312 -10.00 42.88 -8.86
C LEU A 312 -11.19 42.18 -8.19
N GLU A 313 -11.97 42.97 -7.46
CA GLU A 313 -13.14 42.51 -6.72
C GLU A 313 -14.26 43.54 -6.91
N ASN A 314 -15.43 43.12 -7.38
CA ASN A 314 -16.59 44.01 -7.57
C ASN A 314 -16.26 45.28 -8.38
N GLY A 315 -15.49 45.14 -9.46
CA GLY A 315 -15.07 46.26 -10.32
C GLY A 315 -14.00 47.19 -9.73
N LYS A 316 -13.51 46.91 -8.51
CA LYS A 316 -12.46 47.70 -7.85
C LYS A 316 -11.13 46.97 -7.92
N SER A 317 -10.16 47.57 -8.60
CA SER A 317 -8.80 47.05 -8.66
C SER A 317 -7.95 47.57 -7.49
N ARG A 318 -7.19 46.70 -6.84
CA ARG A 318 -6.17 47.05 -5.85
C ARG A 318 -4.82 46.49 -6.26
N LYS A 319 -3.78 47.33 -6.28
CA LYS A 319 -2.40 46.87 -6.43
C LYS A 319 -1.95 46.23 -5.12
N ILE A 320 -1.49 44.98 -5.21
CA ILE A 320 -1.10 44.16 -4.06
C ILE A 320 0.41 44.15 -3.95
N PHE A 321 1.10 43.87 -5.04
CA PHE A 321 2.55 43.74 -5.03
C PHE A 321 3.17 44.43 -6.24
N LYS A 322 4.39 44.95 -6.05
CA LYS A 322 5.26 45.46 -7.12
C LYS A 322 6.61 44.77 -6.97
N SER A 323 7.07 44.14 -8.04
CA SER A 323 8.36 43.46 -8.08
C SER A 323 9.39 44.26 -8.86
N ASP A 324 10.64 44.24 -8.40
CA ASP A 324 11.79 44.73 -9.18
C ASP A 324 12.29 43.68 -10.18
N VAL A 325 11.99 42.40 -9.95
CA VAL A 325 12.26 41.28 -10.86
C VAL A 325 11.04 41.00 -11.70
N LYS A 326 11.23 40.49 -12.93
CA LYS A 326 10.09 40.14 -13.79
C LYS A 326 9.51 38.82 -13.27
N ILE A 327 8.22 38.78 -13.00
CA ILE A 327 7.48 37.57 -12.71
C ILE A 327 6.93 37.03 -14.02
N ASN A 328 7.20 35.76 -14.31
CA ASN A 328 6.75 35.09 -15.53
C ASN A 328 5.38 34.43 -15.36
N ASP A 329 5.13 33.87 -14.17
CA ASP A 329 3.88 33.22 -13.84
C ASP A 329 3.63 33.28 -12.32
N PHE A 330 2.39 33.05 -11.89
CA PHE A 330 2.02 33.04 -10.48
C PHE A 330 0.88 32.08 -10.17
N ALA A 331 0.87 31.56 -8.94
CA ALA A 331 -0.20 30.71 -8.43
C ALA A 331 -0.74 31.28 -7.13
N VAL A 332 -2.08 31.34 -7.02
CA VAL A 332 -2.75 31.73 -5.77
C VAL A 332 -3.13 30.48 -5.02
N ASP A 333 -2.67 30.36 -3.78
CA ASP A 333 -3.05 29.24 -2.94
C ASP A 333 -4.49 29.42 -2.46
N GLN A 334 -5.36 28.43 -2.68
CA GLN A 334 -6.77 28.53 -2.31
C GLN A 334 -7.00 28.33 -0.80
N ASN A 335 -6.09 27.65 -0.11
CA ASN A 335 -6.25 27.26 1.30
C ASN A 335 -5.32 28.03 2.24
N LYS A 336 -4.31 28.71 1.71
CA LYS A 336 -3.33 29.50 2.46
C LYS A 336 -3.40 30.98 2.06
N PRO A 337 -2.93 31.92 2.90
CA PRO A 337 -2.93 33.34 2.57
C PRO A 337 -1.80 33.73 1.58
N TYR A 338 -1.31 32.79 0.77
CA TYR A 338 -0.08 32.96 0.00
C TYR A 338 -0.34 33.09 -1.50
N ILE A 339 0.52 33.87 -2.15
CA ILE A 339 0.69 33.87 -3.60
C ILE A 339 2.14 33.48 -3.90
N TRP A 340 2.29 32.49 -4.76
CA TRP A 340 3.58 31.99 -5.21
C TRP A 340 3.94 32.65 -6.53
N LEU A 341 5.14 33.21 -6.65
CA LEU A 341 5.60 33.94 -7.83
C LEU A 341 6.80 33.23 -8.46
N ALA A 342 6.68 32.86 -9.73
CA ALA A 342 7.76 32.33 -10.54
C ALA A 342 8.51 33.46 -11.23
N ALA A 343 9.74 33.72 -10.81
CA ALA A 343 10.50 34.87 -11.30
C ALA A 343 11.54 34.52 -12.37
N ASP A 344 11.86 35.54 -13.15
CA ASP A 344 12.74 35.45 -14.31
C ASP A 344 14.21 35.21 -13.94
N ASN A 345 14.62 35.64 -12.75
CA ASN A 345 15.94 35.38 -12.17
C ASN A 345 16.10 33.95 -11.60
N GLY A 346 15.03 33.15 -11.61
CA GLY A 346 15.02 31.78 -11.11
C GLY A 346 14.64 31.62 -9.64
N ASP A 347 14.21 32.69 -8.97
CA ASP A 347 13.71 32.62 -7.61
C ASP A 347 12.21 32.31 -7.58
N LEU A 348 11.81 31.46 -6.64
CA LEU A 348 10.41 31.25 -6.25
C LEU A 348 10.12 32.12 -5.03
N TYR A 349 9.30 33.14 -5.21
CA TYR A 349 8.88 34.03 -4.13
C TYR A 349 7.54 33.58 -3.54
N ARG A 350 7.35 33.89 -2.26
CA ARG A 350 6.06 33.87 -1.58
C ARG A 350 5.75 35.26 -1.06
N ILE A 351 4.55 35.74 -1.34
CA ILE A 351 3.98 36.95 -0.73
C ILE A 351 2.66 36.60 -0.01
N ASP A 352 2.24 37.43 0.93
CA ASP A 352 0.86 37.40 1.43
C ASP A 352 -0.09 38.02 0.38
N LYS A 353 -1.34 37.58 0.35
CA LYS A 353 -2.44 38.20 -0.42
C LYS A 353 -2.68 39.68 -0.09
N THR A 354 -2.20 40.18 1.05
CA THR A 354 -2.16 41.61 1.39
C THR A 354 -1.07 42.39 0.66
N GLY A 355 -0.05 41.69 0.13
CA GLY A 355 1.12 42.28 -0.54
C GLY A 355 2.34 42.44 0.35
N GLU A 356 2.26 42.02 1.62
CA GLU A 356 3.35 42.08 2.58
C GLU A 356 4.23 40.81 2.53
N ASN A 357 5.45 40.91 3.08
CA ASN A 357 6.33 39.78 3.39
C ASN A 357 6.83 38.97 2.18
N ASP A 358 7.45 39.62 1.19
CA ASP A 358 8.11 38.92 0.09
C ASP A 358 9.32 38.13 0.58
N THR A 359 9.25 36.81 0.44
CA THR A 359 10.30 35.90 0.88
C THR A 359 10.71 35.03 -0.30
N VAL A 360 12.02 34.91 -0.56
CA VAL A 360 12.55 33.89 -1.46
C VAL A 360 12.47 32.55 -0.76
N MET A 361 11.68 31.64 -1.31
CA MET A 361 11.44 30.31 -0.72
C MET A 361 12.36 29.25 -1.31
N PHE A 362 12.72 29.40 -2.59
CA PHE A 362 13.58 28.48 -3.30
C PHE A 362 14.31 29.19 -4.43
N GLN A 363 15.57 28.82 -4.67
CA GLN A 363 16.38 29.34 -5.77
C GLN A 363 16.63 28.22 -6.77
N ASN A 364 15.94 28.26 -7.91
CA ASN A 364 16.07 27.24 -8.94
C ASN A 364 17.36 27.38 -9.77
N GLY A 365 17.98 28.57 -9.76
CA GLY A 365 19.18 28.88 -10.54
C GLY A 365 18.94 29.09 -12.04
N LYS A 366 17.74 28.75 -12.54
CA LYS A 366 17.27 29.02 -13.89
C LYS A 366 15.90 29.70 -13.83
N THR A 367 15.65 30.58 -14.80
CA THR A 367 14.35 31.23 -15.03
C THR A 367 13.19 30.26 -14.86
N ILE A 368 12.31 30.55 -13.91
CA ILE A 368 11.07 29.81 -13.73
C ILE A 368 10.04 30.39 -14.70
N THR A 369 9.44 29.54 -15.51
CA THR A 369 8.54 29.93 -16.60
C THR A 369 7.10 29.55 -16.36
N ALA A 370 6.84 28.53 -15.53
CA ALA A 370 5.50 28.07 -15.18
C ALA A 370 5.42 27.71 -13.69
N ILE A 371 4.24 27.88 -13.10
CA ILE A 371 3.96 27.49 -11.72
C ILE A 371 2.51 27.04 -11.54
N THR A 372 2.28 26.07 -10.67
CA THR A 372 0.93 25.67 -10.26
C THR A 372 0.90 25.28 -8.80
N SER A 373 -0.22 25.54 -8.12
CA SER A 373 -0.43 25.15 -6.73
C SER A 373 -1.85 24.66 -6.52
N LYS A 374 -2.00 23.45 -5.96
CA LYS A 374 -3.28 22.82 -5.65
C LYS A 374 -3.05 21.66 -4.69
N TYR A 375 -3.99 21.39 -3.78
CA TYR A 375 -3.93 20.24 -2.86
C TYR A 375 -2.60 20.09 -2.10
N ASN A 376 -2.04 21.20 -1.60
CA ASN A 376 -0.71 21.27 -0.96
C ASN A 376 0.48 20.87 -1.83
N PHE A 377 0.26 20.62 -3.12
CA PHE A 377 1.34 20.56 -4.09
C PHE A 377 1.63 21.95 -4.63
N LEU A 378 2.92 22.25 -4.80
CA LEU A 378 3.43 23.38 -5.54
C LEU A 378 4.44 22.84 -6.54
N ALA A 379 4.24 23.12 -7.82
CA ALA A 379 5.17 22.72 -8.87
C ALA A 379 5.66 23.95 -9.64
N ILE A 380 6.94 23.95 -9.97
CA ILE A 380 7.57 24.95 -10.83
C ILE A 380 8.25 24.27 -12.01
N GLY A 381 8.19 24.93 -13.17
CA GLY A 381 8.87 24.53 -14.39
C GLY A 381 9.81 25.63 -14.87
N ASP A 382 10.96 25.24 -15.40
CA ASP A 382 11.99 26.17 -15.86
C ASP A 382 12.18 26.20 -17.38
N VAL A 383 12.94 27.20 -17.82
CA VAL A 383 13.23 27.47 -19.24
C VAL A 383 14.00 26.34 -19.96
N SER A 384 14.61 25.41 -19.23
CA SER A 384 15.33 24.25 -19.77
C SER A 384 14.55 22.93 -19.66
N GLY A 385 13.31 22.94 -19.17
CA GLY A 385 12.52 21.73 -18.95
C GLY A 385 12.70 21.09 -17.58
N GLY A 386 13.45 21.72 -16.67
CA GLY A 386 13.55 21.27 -15.29
C GLY A 386 12.23 21.48 -14.55
N LEU A 387 11.77 20.46 -13.83
CA LEU A 387 10.57 20.50 -13.01
C LEU A 387 10.92 20.19 -11.55
N ARG A 388 10.37 20.99 -10.63
CA ARG A 388 10.43 20.74 -9.19
C ARG A 388 9.02 20.65 -8.64
N LEU A 389 8.73 19.59 -7.89
CA LEU A 389 7.50 19.43 -7.13
C LEU A 389 7.82 19.49 -5.63
N PHE A 390 7.07 20.32 -4.92
CA PHE A 390 7.10 20.46 -3.48
C PHE A 390 5.77 19.97 -2.90
N SER A 391 5.82 18.97 -2.03
CA SER A 391 4.67 18.49 -1.27
C SER A 391 4.63 19.17 0.10
N ASP A 392 3.45 19.58 0.53
CA ASP A 392 3.21 20.30 1.79
C ASP A 392 4.13 21.52 1.98
N TYR A 393 4.53 22.14 0.86
CA TYR A 393 5.45 23.27 0.82
C TYR A 393 6.79 23.02 1.53
N ASN A 394 7.25 21.77 1.56
CA ASN A 394 8.56 21.42 2.09
C ASN A 394 9.67 21.72 1.07
N PHE A 395 10.19 22.95 1.10
CA PHE A 395 11.27 23.39 0.20
C PHE A 395 12.63 22.73 0.44
N SER A 396 12.80 22.02 1.57
CA SER A 396 14.03 21.27 1.84
C SER A 396 14.06 19.91 1.16
N ASN A 397 12.91 19.37 0.74
CA ASN A 397 12.78 18.08 0.10
C ASN A 397 11.85 18.19 -1.12
N SER A 398 12.44 18.37 -2.30
CA SER A 398 11.71 18.51 -3.57
C SER A 398 11.97 17.33 -4.48
N ASN A 399 10.94 16.90 -5.22
CA ASN A 399 11.09 15.91 -6.28
C ASN A 399 11.55 16.61 -7.55
N SER A 400 12.64 16.12 -8.15
CA SER A 400 13.13 16.58 -9.44
C SER A 400 12.52 15.72 -10.53
N LEU A 401 11.61 16.29 -11.32
CA LEU A 401 11.00 15.58 -12.44
C LEU A 401 11.81 15.91 -13.70
N THR A 402 12.26 14.89 -14.41
CA THR A 402 13.23 15.04 -15.50
C THR A 402 12.73 14.40 -16.79
N GLY A 403 13.25 14.89 -17.92
CA GLY A 403 13.01 14.32 -19.24
C GLY A 403 12.51 15.32 -20.27
N HIS A 404 11.87 16.42 -19.84
CA HIS A 404 11.65 17.54 -20.75
C HIS A 404 13.00 18.15 -21.18
N ILE A 405 13.11 18.49 -22.46
CA ILE A 405 14.33 19.08 -23.05
C ILE A 405 14.12 20.51 -23.59
N GLY A 406 12.93 21.06 -23.36
CA GLY A 406 12.54 22.42 -23.71
C GLY A 406 11.80 23.07 -22.54
N GLY A 407 11.74 24.40 -22.55
CA GLY A 407 11.12 25.16 -21.46
C GLY A 407 9.66 24.77 -21.22
N ILE A 408 9.26 24.78 -19.96
CA ILE A 408 7.88 24.47 -19.53
C ILE A 408 7.03 25.73 -19.66
N ASP A 409 5.93 25.68 -20.42
CA ASP A 409 5.03 26.82 -20.62
C ASP A 409 3.77 26.76 -19.74
N GLU A 410 3.29 25.57 -19.36
CA GLU A 410 2.12 25.43 -18.48
C GLU A 410 2.24 24.20 -17.58
N LEU A 411 1.76 24.33 -16.33
CA LEU A 411 1.59 23.25 -15.38
C LEU A 411 0.14 23.23 -14.85
N LYS A 412 -0.48 22.04 -14.82
CA LYS A 412 -1.84 21.85 -14.27
C LYS A 412 -1.90 20.64 -13.38
N ILE A 413 -2.53 20.77 -12.21
CA ILE A 413 -2.86 19.63 -11.34
C ILE A 413 -4.32 19.24 -11.60
N SER A 414 -4.57 17.95 -11.74
CA SER A 414 -5.88 17.37 -12.02
C SER A 414 -6.94 17.78 -10.99
N ASN A 415 -8.21 17.62 -11.32
CA ASN A 415 -9.31 17.98 -10.42
C ASN A 415 -9.36 17.07 -9.19
N ASN A 416 -8.93 15.81 -9.30
CA ASN A 416 -8.81 14.89 -8.16
C ASN A 416 -7.45 14.97 -7.44
N GLY A 417 -6.47 15.72 -7.97
CA GLY A 417 -5.13 15.83 -7.37
C GLY A 417 -4.22 14.60 -7.56
N ALA A 418 -4.64 13.62 -8.36
CA ALA A 418 -3.87 12.41 -8.61
C ALA A 418 -2.74 12.59 -9.64
N ALA A 419 -2.84 13.59 -10.52
CA ALA A 419 -1.86 13.80 -11.58
C ALA A 419 -1.55 15.28 -11.84
N MET A 420 -0.40 15.51 -12.49
CA MET A 420 0.01 16.81 -12.98
C MET A 420 0.38 16.73 -14.47
N LEU A 421 -0.03 17.72 -15.25
CA LEU A 421 0.38 17.92 -16.64
C LEU A 421 1.47 18.96 -16.72
N SER A 422 2.44 18.73 -17.60
CA SER A 422 3.40 19.74 -18.04
C SER A 422 3.42 19.86 -19.56
N ALA A 423 3.18 21.07 -20.06
CA ALA A 423 3.30 21.40 -21.48
C ALA A 423 4.62 22.12 -21.76
N ALA A 424 5.33 21.73 -22.81
CA ALA A 424 6.68 22.23 -23.05
C ALA A 424 7.03 22.49 -24.53
N LYS A 425 8.11 23.24 -24.71
CA LYS A 425 8.71 23.57 -26.03
C LYS A 425 9.44 22.40 -26.69
N ASP A 426 9.56 21.27 -26.01
CA ASP A 426 10.00 20.02 -26.64
C ASP A 426 8.89 19.31 -27.40
N LYS A 427 7.73 19.97 -27.56
CA LYS A 427 6.56 19.50 -28.31
C LYS A 427 5.85 18.34 -27.63
N THR A 428 6.03 18.19 -26.31
CA THR A 428 5.36 17.14 -25.55
C THR A 428 4.48 17.73 -24.44
N VAL A 429 3.40 17.00 -24.14
CA VAL A 429 2.75 17.08 -22.84
C VAL A 429 3.17 15.85 -22.05
N ARG A 430 3.55 16.04 -20.80
CA ARG A 430 3.81 14.91 -19.89
C ARG A 430 2.79 14.86 -18.78
N VAL A 431 2.44 13.65 -18.41
CA VAL A 431 1.50 13.36 -17.33
C VAL A 431 2.27 12.69 -16.20
N TRP A 432 2.27 13.31 -15.03
CA TRP A 432 3.01 12.87 -13.85
C TRP A 432 2.03 12.35 -12.82
N ASN A 433 2.20 11.10 -12.39
CA ASN A 433 1.42 10.54 -11.28
C ASN A 433 1.92 11.15 -9.96
N LEU A 434 1.06 11.88 -9.25
CA LEU A 434 1.43 12.52 -7.99
C LEU A 434 1.43 11.56 -6.80
N SER A 435 0.73 10.43 -6.90
CA SER A 435 0.75 9.37 -5.89
C SER A 435 2.04 8.55 -5.96
N GLU A 436 2.58 8.39 -7.17
CA GLU A 436 3.80 7.60 -7.45
C GLU A 436 4.81 8.41 -8.27
N ILE A 437 5.23 9.55 -7.74
CA ILE A 437 6.06 10.54 -8.45
C ILE A 437 7.42 10.04 -8.93
N THR A 438 7.86 8.87 -8.45
CA THR A 438 9.12 8.24 -8.86
C THR A 438 9.01 7.46 -10.17
N GLN A 439 7.79 7.16 -10.62
CA GLN A 439 7.55 6.49 -11.89
C GLN A 439 7.78 7.41 -13.09
N ALA A 440 8.00 6.80 -14.24
CA ALA A 440 8.09 7.54 -15.50
C ALA A 440 6.75 8.25 -15.80
N PRO A 441 6.77 9.43 -16.44
CA PRO A 441 5.56 10.06 -16.92
C PRO A 441 5.06 9.39 -18.21
N ILE A 442 3.76 9.52 -18.50
CA ILE A 442 3.27 9.34 -19.88
C ILE A 442 3.76 10.51 -20.72
N VAL A 443 4.20 10.24 -21.94
CA VAL A 443 4.74 11.25 -22.86
C VAL A 443 3.86 11.38 -24.10
N LEU A 444 3.03 12.41 -24.14
CA LEU A 444 2.14 12.72 -25.27
C LEU A 444 2.92 13.54 -26.31
N SER A 445 3.31 12.91 -27.42
CA SER A 445 4.33 13.42 -28.34
C SER A 445 3.86 13.71 -29.78
N ASP A 446 2.54 13.78 -30.01
CA ASP A 446 1.97 13.95 -31.37
C ASP A 446 1.95 15.42 -31.88
N HIS A 447 2.37 16.38 -31.06
CA HIS A 447 2.39 17.79 -31.44
C HIS A 447 3.49 18.10 -32.47
N GLY A 448 3.16 18.89 -33.50
CA GLY A 448 4.12 19.28 -34.53
C GLY A 448 5.06 20.41 -34.11
N ASP A 449 4.69 21.16 -33.07
CA ASP A 449 5.42 22.33 -32.57
C ASP A 449 5.21 22.55 -31.06
N TRP A 450 5.75 23.63 -30.50
CA TRP A 450 5.70 23.95 -29.06
C TRP A 450 4.30 23.84 -28.48
N VAL A 451 4.18 23.18 -27.33
CA VAL A 451 2.90 23.09 -26.61
C VAL A 451 2.81 24.26 -25.63
N TRP A 452 1.79 25.09 -25.78
CA TRP A 452 1.63 26.30 -24.97
C TRP A 452 0.81 26.08 -23.72
N SER A 453 -0.20 25.22 -23.80
CA SER A 453 -1.19 25.07 -22.76
C SER A 453 -1.77 23.67 -22.80
N THR A 454 -2.10 23.17 -21.62
CA THR A 454 -2.71 21.87 -21.39
C THR A 454 -3.70 21.98 -20.23
N ASP A 455 -4.76 21.18 -20.22
CA ASP A 455 -5.73 21.12 -19.14
C ASP A 455 -6.48 19.79 -19.10
N PHE A 456 -7.12 19.49 -17.97
CA PHE A 456 -7.97 18.30 -17.80
C PHE A 456 -9.43 18.61 -18.09
N SER A 457 -10.20 17.60 -18.51
CA SER A 457 -11.67 17.63 -18.43
C SER A 457 -12.17 17.67 -16.99
N ALA A 458 -13.44 18.03 -16.80
CA ALA A 458 -14.05 18.12 -15.47
C ALA A 458 -14.01 16.77 -14.73
N ASN A 459 -14.37 15.67 -15.39
CA ASN A 459 -14.27 14.30 -14.88
C ASN A 459 -12.84 13.70 -14.85
N ASN A 460 -11.83 14.41 -15.36
CA ASN A 460 -10.47 13.90 -15.58
C ASN A 460 -10.37 12.72 -16.56
N GLU A 461 -11.35 12.46 -17.44
CA GLU A 461 -11.20 11.41 -18.47
C GLU A 461 -10.39 11.85 -19.69
N TRP A 462 -10.22 13.17 -19.88
CA TRP A 462 -9.54 13.73 -21.05
C TRP A 462 -8.45 14.72 -20.66
N ILE A 463 -7.42 14.75 -21.51
CA ILE A 463 -6.41 15.81 -21.53
C ILE A 463 -6.59 16.59 -22.82
N TYR A 464 -6.59 17.91 -22.71
CA TYR A 464 -6.64 18.82 -23.84
C TYR A 464 -5.32 19.58 -23.93
N SER A 465 -4.79 19.74 -25.14
CA SER A 465 -3.56 20.49 -25.35
C SER A 465 -3.58 21.27 -26.65
N VAL A 466 -2.88 22.41 -26.66
CA VAL A 466 -2.79 23.31 -27.81
C VAL A 466 -1.35 23.74 -28.10
N SER A 467 -1.02 23.84 -29.38
CA SER A 467 0.34 24.07 -29.85
C SER A 467 0.50 25.25 -30.82
N GLU A 468 1.76 25.65 -31.03
CA GLU A 468 2.15 26.74 -31.94
C GLU A 468 1.71 26.49 -33.40
N ASP A 469 1.57 25.22 -33.79
CA ASP A 469 1.05 24.80 -35.10
C ASP A 469 -0.47 25.06 -35.26
N GLY A 470 -1.17 25.52 -34.21
CA GLY A 470 -2.61 25.80 -34.23
C GLY A 470 -3.51 24.58 -33.99
N MET A 471 -2.91 23.41 -33.78
CA MET A 471 -3.64 22.16 -33.55
C MET A 471 -4.11 22.03 -32.10
N VAL A 472 -5.28 21.41 -31.95
CA VAL A 472 -5.82 20.96 -30.67
C VAL A 472 -5.68 19.45 -30.62
N HIS A 473 -5.10 18.90 -29.57
CA HIS A 473 -5.11 17.46 -29.32
C HIS A 473 -6.00 17.16 -28.11
N VAL A 474 -6.74 16.06 -28.22
CA VAL A 474 -7.58 15.51 -27.15
C VAL A 474 -7.15 14.07 -26.94
N TRP A 475 -6.71 13.79 -25.72
CA TRP A 475 -6.17 12.50 -25.33
C TRP A 475 -7.07 11.86 -24.28
N PRO A 476 -7.33 10.54 -24.35
CA PRO A 476 -7.89 9.85 -23.20
C PRO A 476 -6.86 9.89 -22.06
N TYR A 477 -7.25 10.23 -20.85
CA TYR A 477 -6.39 10.11 -19.67
C TYR A 477 -6.50 8.73 -19.02
N SER A 478 -7.70 8.14 -19.05
CA SER A 478 -7.99 6.86 -18.42
C SER A 478 -7.53 5.69 -19.31
N ILE A 479 -6.70 4.81 -18.73
CA ILE A 479 -6.33 3.52 -19.32
C ILE A 479 -7.58 2.65 -19.52
N ASP A 480 -8.48 2.63 -18.54
CA ASP A 480 -9.74 1.88 -18.62
C ASP A 480 -10.63 2.34 -19.78
N LEU A 481 -10.68 3.65 -20.05
CA LEU A 481 -11.46 4.17 -21.17
C LEU A 481 -10.98 3.58 -22.50
N MET A 482 -9.66 3.41 -22.66
CA MET A 482 -9.07 2.81 -23.86
C MET A 482 -9.24 1.29 -23.88
N GLY A 483 -8.90 0.60 -22.78
CA GLY A 483 -8.97 -0.86 -22.69
C GLY A 483 -10.39 -1.41 -22.81
N ASN A 484 -11.40 -0.65 -22.40
CA ASN A 484 -12.80 -1.05 -22.56
C ASN A 484 -13.33 -0.89 -24.00
N GLN A 485 -12.62 -0.17 -24.88
CA GLN A 485 -13.06 0.09 -26.27
C GLN A 485 -12.20 -0.62 -27.32
N LEU A 486 -10.94 -0.95 -27.00
CA LEU A 486 -10.02 -1.53 -27.99
C LEU A 486 -10.51 -2.89 -28.54
N CYS A 487 -11.18 -3.72 -27.73
CA CYS A 487 -11.74 -4.99 -28.21
C CYS A 487 -12.81 -4.83 -29.31
N ASP A 488 -13.47 -3.67 -29.43
CA ASP A 488 -14.46 -3.42 -30.48
C ASP A 488 -13.82 -3.23 -31.87
N GLU A 489 -12.53 -2.93 -31.92
CA GLU A 489 -11.74 -2.76 -33.16
C GLU A 489 -11.05 -4.06 -33.61
N LEU A 490 -11.14 -5.12 -32.79
CA LEU A 490 -10.47 -6.41 -33.03
C LEU A 490 -11.44 -7.43 -33.62
N ASP A 491 -10.93 -8.29 -34.51
CA ASP A 491 -11.74 -9.30 -35.21
C ASP A 491 -11.48 -10.75 -34.75
N ARG A 492 -10.44 -10.96 -33.92
CA ARG A 492 -10.00 -12.28 -33.46
C ARG A 492 -9.30 -12.21 -32.11
N ASN A 493 -9.11 -13.36 -31.47
CA ASN A 493 -8.13 -13.54 -30.39
C ASN A 493 -6.78 -14.06 -30.88
N MET A 494 -5.76 -14.00 -30.03
CA MET A 494 -4.43 -14.57 -30.30
C MET A 494 -4.52 -16.07 -30.61
N SER A 495 -3.69 -16.54 -31.53
CA SER A 495 -3.44 -17.96 -31.76
C SER A 495 -2.66 -18.57 -30.60
N THR A 496 -2.57 -19.90 -30.51
CA THR A 496 -1.77 -20.56 -29.46
C THR A 496 -0.28 -20.29 -29.64
N THR A 497 0.18 -20.19 -30.89
CA THR A 497 1.55 -19.81 -31.25
C THR A 497 1.86 -18.38 -30.86
N GLU A 498 0.96 -17.44 -31.15
CA GLU A 498 1.10 -16.03 -30.76
C GLU A 498 1.16 -15.89 -29.23
N TRP A 499 0.25 -16.55 -28.50
CA TRP A 499 0.26 -16.57 -27.03
C TRP A 499 1.60 -17.06 -26.47
N ALA A 500 2.09 -18.20 -26.95
CA ALA A 500 3.36 -18.75 -26.49
C ALA A 500 4.57 -17.84 -26.80
N THR A 501 4.49 -17.06 -27.88
CA THR A 501 5.56 -16.16 -28.34
C THR A 501 5.59 -14.85 -27.55
N TYR A 502 4.43 -14.25 -27.31
CA TYR A 502 4.32 -12.89 -26.79
C TYR A 502 3.95 -12.83 -25.31
N VAL A 503 3.18 -13.79 -24.80
CA VAL A 503 2.71 -13.84 -23.41
C VAL A 503 3.59 -14.79 -22.59
N GLY A 504 3.67 -16.06 -23.02
CA GLY A 504 4.50 -17.07 -22.37
C GLY A 504 3.95 -18.48 -22.59
N SER A 505 4.83 -19.41 -22.96
CA SER A 505 4.44 -20.82 -23.20
C SER A 505 4.03 -21.58 -21.95
N ASP A 506 4.45 -21.11 -20.77
CA ASP A 506 4.12 -21.74 -19.48
C ASP A 506 2.86 -21.15 -18.84
N LEU A 507 2.32 -20.06 -19.40
CA LEU A 507 1.07 -19.47 -18.94
C LEU A 507 -0.14 -20.12 -19.65
N PRO A 508 -1.22 -20.43 -18.93
CA PRO A 508 -2.43 -20.99 -19.54
C PRO A 508 -2.99 -20.00 -20.56
N TYR A 509 -3.44 -20.50 -21.70
CA TYR A 509 -4.07 -19.66 -22.72
C TYR A 509 -5.37 -19.04 -22.18
N GLU A 510 -5.50 -17.73 -22.32
CA GLU A 510 -6.72 -16.97 -22.03
C GLU A 510 -7.18 -16.24 -23.29
N LYS A 511 -8.49 -16.02 -23.43
CA LYS A 511 -8.99 -15.10 -24.47
C LYS A 511 -8.70 -13.68 -24.02
N THR A 512 -8.09 -12.89 -24.90
CA THR A 512 -7.86 -11.47 -24.67
C THR A 512 -9.17 -10.68 -24.71
N CYS A 513 -10.03 -10.94 -25.70
CA CYS A 513 -11.38 -10.36 -25.79
C CYS A 513 -12.41 -11.48 -25.71
N GLU A 514 -13.23 -11.50 -24.66
CA GLU A 514 -14.18 -12.59 -24.38
C GLU A 514 -15.16 -12.86 -25.53
N ASN A 515 -15.61 -11.79 -26.19
CA ASN A 515 -16.60 -11.85 -27.26
C ASN A 515 -16.05 -12.35 -28.61
N LEU A 516 -14.73 -12.54 -28.75
CA LEU A 516 -14.10 -12.93 -30.01
C LEU A 516 -13.70 -14.41 -30.03
N GLU A 517 -13.66 -15.00 -31.22
CA GLU A 517 -13.19 -16.37 -31.42
C GLU A 517 -11.66 -16.45 -31.46
N LYS A 518 -11.12 -17.59 -31.04
CA LYS A 518 -9.68 -17.88 -31.11
C LYS A 518 -9.26 -18.09 -32.56
N LEU A 519 -8.19 -17.42 -32.99
CA LEU A 519 -7.60 -17.70 -34.30
C LEU A 519 -7.05 -19.14 -34.34
N SER A 520 -7.51 -19.92 -35.32
CA SER A 520 -6.97 -21.26 -35.56
C SER A 520 -5.51 -21.16 -36.00
N ASP A 521 -4.62 -21.92 -35.36
CA ASP A 521 -3.29 -22.13 -35.93
C ASP A 521 -3.48 -22.84 -37.29
N ALA A 522 -3.05 -22.21 -38.38
CA ALA A 522 -3.09 -22.85 -39.68
C ALA A 522 -2.33 -24.19 -39.59
N ALA A 523 -2.98 -25.29 -39.99
CA ALA A 523 -2.35 -26.59 -40.07
C ALA A 523 -1.26 -26.52 -41.16
N ASN A 524 0.00 -26.38 -40.73
CA ASN A 524 1.16 -26.63 -41.59
C ASN A 524 1.35 -28.13 -41.82
#